data_AF-A0A2A3EK25-F1
#
_entry.id   AF-A0A2A3EK25-F1
#
_cell.length_a   1.000
_cell.length_b   1.000
_cell.length_c   1.000
_cell.angle_alpha   90.00
_cell.angle_beta   90.00
_cell.angle_gamma   90.00
#
_symmetry.space_group_name_H-M   'P 1'
#
loop_
_entity.id
_entity.type
_entity.pdbx_description
1 polymer ?
#
loop_
_entity_poly.entity_id
_entity_poly.type
_entity_poly.pdbx_seq_one_letter_code
_entity_poly.pdbx_strand_id
1 'polypeptide(L)'
;MSILMQYVDRFHEILDKHADQRTTNWFMMSSPFPTLFICLSYVYGVKVLGPKLMENRKPFQLKNVLIVYNLFQMVFSAWLFYEPGLAMYYKEVMN
;
A
#
# COMPACT_ATOMS: atom_id res chain seq x y z
N MET A 1 31.70 -11.03 7.71
CA MET A 1 30.48 -10.70 6.95
C MET A 1 30.61 -9.29 6.39
N SER A 2 30.35 -9.12 5.09
CA SER A 2 30.50 -7.85 4.37
C SER A 2 29.74 -6.73 5.08
N ILE A 3 30.30 -5.52 5.10
CA ILE A 3 29.73 -4.31 5.74
C ILE A 3 28.24 -4.13 5.37
N LEU A 4 27.88 -4.47 4.13
CA LEU A 4 26.53 -4.37 3.59
C LEU A 4 25.51 -5.23 4.36
N MET A 5 25.87 -6.45 4.75
CA MET A 5 24.98 -7.31 5.57
C MET A 5 24.79 -6.74 6.97
N GLN A 6 25.83 -6.15 7.58
CA GLN A 6 25.71 -5.55 8.92
C GLN A 6 24.73 -4.37 8.95
N TYR A 7 24.62 -3.60 7.86
CA TYR A 7 23.62 -2.52 7.76
C TYR A 7 22.21 -3.06 7.57
N VAL A 8 22.03 -4.10 6.76
CA VAL A 8 20.73 -4.73 6.51
C VAL A 8 20.20 -5.37 7.79
N ASP A 9 21.05 -6.10 8.51
CA ASP A 9 20.70 -6.77 9.77
C ASP A 9 20.29 -5.74 10.84
N ARG A 10 21.04 -4.63 10.95
CA ARG A 10 20.70 -3.52 11.86
C ARG A 10 19.35 -2.88 11.52
N PHE A 11 19.04 -2.73 10.23
CA PHE A 11 17.75 -2.20 9.80
C PHE A 11 16.61 -3.14 10.16
N HIS A 12 16.79 -4.45 9.93
CA HIS A 12 15.82 -5.47 10.31
C HIS A 12 15.57 -5.49 11.81
N GLU A 13 16.61 -5.44 12.65
CA GLU A 13 16.48 -5.43 14.11
C GLU A 13 15.68 -4.22 14.63
N ILE A 14 15.88 -3.03 14.06
CA ILE A 14 15.16 -1.82 14.47
C ILE A 14 13.67 -1.93 14.14
N LEU A 15 13.36 -2.49 12.98
CA LEU A 15 12.00 -2.65 12.47
C LEU A 15 11.24 -3.73 13.24
N ASP A 16 11.88 -4.88 13.47
CA ASP A 16 11.26 -6.00 14.20
C ASP A 16 11.07 -5.67 15.69
N LYS A 17 11.96 -4.87 16.30
CA LYS A 17 11.86 -4.49 17.71
C LYS A 17 10.58 -3.72 18.06
N HIS A 18 9.99 -3.01 17.08
CA HIS A 18 8.77 -2.22 17.28
C HIS A 18 7.59 -2.74 16.44
N ALA A 19 7.74 -3.87 15.75
CA ALA A 19 6.69 -4.45 14.96
C ALA A 19 5.64 -5.13 15.85
N ASP A 20 4.35 -4.90 15.54
CA ASP A 20 3.27 -5.66 16.16
C ASP A 20 3.28 -7.09 15.61
N GLN A 21 3.52 -8.08 16.48
CA GLN A 21 3.56 -9.50 16.11
C GLN A 21 2.26 -10.00 15.44
N ARG A 22 1.14 -9.32 15.66
CA ARG A 22 -0.16 -9.68 15.08
C ARG A 22 -0.24 -9.41 13.57
N THR A 23 0.57 -8.49 13.06
CA THR A 23 0.54 -8.06 11.64
C THR A 23 1.75 -8.54 10.83
N THR A 24 2.71 -9.21 11.47
CA THR A 24 3.96 -9.68 10.83
C THR A 24 3.73 -10.65 9.66
N ASN A 25 2.65 -11.44 9.70
CA ASN A 25 2.29 -12.39 8.64
C ASN A 25 1.44 -11.77 7.52
N TRP A 26 1.15 -10.47 7.58
CA TRP A 26 0.38 -9.82 6.53
C TRP A 26 1.22 -9.61 5.28
N PHE A 27 0.54 -9.66 4.13
CA PHE A 27 1.17 -9.39 2.85
C PHE A 27 1.83 -8.01 2.86
N MET A 28 3.10 -7.94 2.43
CA MET A 28 3.95 -6.73 2.43
C MET A 28 4.37 -6.16 3.80
N MET A 29 4.07 -6.83 4.93
CA MET A 29 4.48 -6.40 6.28
C MET A 29 5.73 -7.10 6.82
N SER A 30 6.21 -8.17 6.20
CA SER A 30 7.39 -8.91 6.66
C SER A 30 8.71 -8.16 6.45
N SER A 31 8.74 -7.18 5.54
CA SER A 31 9.90 -6.33 5.30
C SER A 31 9.46 -5.06 4.57
N PRO A 32 10.13 -3.90 4.79
CA PRO A 32 9.84 -2.68 4.03
C PRO A 32 10.37 -2.73 2.59
N PHE A 33 11.31 -3.62 2.28
CA PHE A 33 11.94 -3.67 0.96
C PHE A 33 10.97 -4.00 -0.19
N PRO A 34 10.06 -4.99 -0.08
CA PRO A 34 9.02 -5.23 -1.08
C PRO A 34 8.15 -4.00 -1.36
N THR A 35 7.73 -3.29 -0.31
CA THR A 35 6.91 -2.08 -0.43
C THR A 35 7.68 -0.95 -1.12
N LEU A 36 8.94 -0.74 -0.75
CA LEU A 36 9.82 0.25 -1.38
C LEU A 36 10.01 -0.05 -2.88
N PHE A 37 10.21 -1.32 -3.24
CA PHE A 37 10.35 -1.74 -4.63
C PHE A 37 9.09 -1.43 -5.46
N ILE A 38 7.90 -1.71 -4.91
CA ILE A 38 6.62 -1.39 -5.57
C ILE A 38 6.47 0.13 -5.75
N CYS A 39 6.80 0.92 -4.73
CA CYS A 39 6.75 2.39 -4.83
C CYS A 39 7.71 2.92 -5.91
N LEU A 40 8.96 2.45 -5.94
CA LEU A 40 9.96 2.87 -6.92
C LEU A 40 9.55 2.48 -8.34
N SER A 41 9.07 1.24 -8.53
CA SER A 41 8.59 0.77 -9.82
C SER A 41 7.36 1.55 -10.31
N TYR A 42 6.43 1.90 -9.41
CA TYR A 42 5.30 2.77 -9.73
C TYR A 42 5.76 4.16 -10.20
N VAL A 43 6.67 4.81 -9.46
CA VAL A 43 7.19 6.13 -9.83
C VAL A 43 7.89 6.10 -11.19
N TYR A 44 8.73 5.07 -11.42
CA TYR A 44 9.39 4.87 -12.71
C TYR A 44 8.38 4.65 -13.84
N GLY A 45 7.37 3.81 -13.61
CA GLY A 45 6.30 3.52 -14.55
C GLY A 45 5.53 4.77 -14.96
N VAL A 46 5.09 5.57 -13.99
CA VAL A 46 4.26 6.77 -14.25
C VAL A 46 5.07 7.93 -14.83
N LYS A 47 6.31 8.16 -14.37
CA LYS A 47 7.09 9.34 -14.80
C LYS A 47 7.90 9.10 -16.07
N VAL A 48 8.39 7.88 -16.31
CA VAL A 48 9.32 7.61 -17.41
C VAL A 48 8.64 6.79 -18.49
N LEU A 49 8.09 5.62 -18.11
CA LEU A 49 7.55 4.68 -19.07
C LEU A 49 6.22 5.17 -19.67
N GLY A 50 5.34 5.72 -18.85
CA GLY A 50 4.02 6.23 -19.24
C GLY A 50 4.10 7.32 -20.33
N PRO A 51 4.79 8.44 -20.10
CA PRO A 51 4.90 9.51 -21.08
C PRO A 51 5.56 9.05 -22.38
N LYS A 52 6.59 8.22 -22.30
CA LYS A 52 7.30 7.67 -23.48
C LYS A 52 6.40 6.78 -24.34
N LEU A 53 5.50 6.00 -23.72
CA LEU A 53 4.51 5.20 -24.44
C LEU A 53 3.36 6.04 -25.02
N MET A 54 3.03 7.16 -24.37
CA MET A 54 1.93 8.05 -24.75
C MET A 54 2.32 9.15 -25.76
N GLU A 55 3.61 9.35 -26.02
CA GLU A 55 4.14 10.41 -26.89
C GLU A 55 3.56 10.38 -28.32
N ASN A 56 3.28 9.19 -28.86
CA ASN A 56 2.75 9.01 -30.22
C ASN A 56 1.33 8.42 -30.25
N ARG A 57 0.58 8.50 -29.15
CA ARG A 57 -0.76 7.90 -29.02
C ARG A 57 -1.78 8.94 -28.55
N LYS A 58 -2.99 8.90 -29.11
CA LYS A 58 -4.13 9.70 -28.63
C LYS A 58 -4.49 9.26 -27.20
N PRO A 59 -4.98 10.19 -26.35
CA PRO A 59 -5.36 9.89 -24.97
C PRO A 59 -6.45 8.81 -24.94
N PHE A 60 -6.28 7.82 -24.07
CA PHE A 60 -7.26 6.75 -23.89
C PHE A 60 -8.54 7.30 -23.26
N GLN A 61 -9.69 6.98 -23.85
CA GLN A 61 -10.99 7.32 -23.25
C GLN A 61 -11.37 6.27 -22.20
N LEU A 62 -10.89 6.46 -20.97
CA LEU A 62 -11.12 5.54 -19.85
C LEU A 62 -12.34 5.91 -18.99
N LYS A 63 -13.29 6.70 -19.52
CA LYS A 63 -14.41 7.28 -18.75
C LYS A 63 -15.21 6.22 -17.99
N ASN A 64 -15.63 5.14 -18.64
CA ASN A 64 -16.43 4.09 -18.00
C ASN A 64 -15.62 3.32 -16.96
N VAL A 65 -14.34 3.06 -17.23
CA VAL A 65 -13.42 2.41 -16.27
C VAL A 65 -13.25 3.29 -15.02
N LEU A 66 -13.10 4.61 -15.20
CA LEU A 66 -12.99 5.56 -14.10
C LEU A 66 -14.26 5.60 -13.24
N ILE A 67 -15.44 5.54 -13.87
CA ILE A 67 -16.72 5.54 -13.14
C ILE A 67 -16.82 4.28 -12.27
N VAL A 68 -16.54 3.10 -12.83
CA VAL A 68 -16.58 1.83 -12.09
C VAL A 68 -15.54 1.82 -10.96
N TYR A 69 -14.33 2.29 -11.23
CA TYR A 69 -13.27 2.41 -10.23
C TYR A 69 -13.69 3.30 -9.06
N ASN A 70 -14.24 4.49 -9.33
CA ASN A 70 -14.68 5.40 -8.27
C ASN A 70 -15.85 4.84 -7.46
N LEU A 71 -16.79 4.13 -8.09
CA LEU A 71 -17.89 3.46 -7.39
C LEU A 71 -17.35 2.38 -6.45
N PHE A 72 -16.43 1.55 -6.93
CA PHE A 72 -15.76 0.54 -6.11
C PHE A 72 -15.00 1.19 -4.94
N GLN A 73 -14.26 2.28 -5.20
CA GLN A 73 -13.53 3.00 -4.17
C GLN A 73 -14.46 3.57 -3.09
N MET A 74 -15.63 4.12 -3.47
CA MET A 74 -16.65 4.60 -2.53
C MET A 74 -17.17 3.46 -1.64
N VAL A 75 -17.57 2.34 -2.24
CA VAL A 75 -18.10 1.18 -1.50
C VAL A 75 -17.03 0.60 -0.57
N PHE A 76 -15.80 0.46 -1.04
CA PHE A 76 -14.68 -0.04 -0.24
C PHE A 76 -14.37 0.88 0.95
N SER A 77 -14.40 2.20 0.72
CA SER A 77 -14.21 3.18 1.79
C SER A 77 -15.34 3.09 2.82
N ALA A 78 -16.60 2.99 2.38
CA ALA A 78 -17.74 2.82 3.27
C ALA A 78 -17.63 1.55 4.13
N TRP A 79 -17.18 0.43 3.53
CA TRP A 79 -16.92 -0.82 4.25
C TRP A 79 -15.84 -0.66 5.31
N LEU A 80 -14.70 -0.04 4.94
CA LEU A 80 -13.59 0.21 5.87
C LEU A 80 -13.99 1.08 7.07
N PHE A 81 -14.96 1.98 6.92
CA PHE A 81 -15.46 2.78 8.03
C PHE A 81 -16.49 2.04 8.90
N TYR A 82 -17.28 1.13 8.32
CA TYR A 82 -18.37 0.46 9.00
C TYR A 82 -17.89 -0.49 10.11
N GLU A 83 -16.94 -1.39 9.81
CA GLU A 83 -16.45 -2.39 10.78
C GLU A 83 -15.81 -1.77 12.04
N PRO A 84 -14.79 -0.88 11.94
CA PRO A 84 -14.19 -0.28 13.11
C PRO A 84 -15.12 0.72 13.81
N GLY A 85 -16.00 1.40 13.07
CA GLY A 85 -17.00 2.31 13.64
C GLY A 85 -18.01 1.57 14.52
N LEU A 86 -18.50 0.42 14.06
CA LEU A 86 -19.39 -0.43 14.84
C LEU A 86 -18.68 -1.02 16.06
N ALA A 87 -17.44 -1.51 15.90
CA ALA A 87 -16.64 -2.02 17.00
C ALA A 87 -16.37 -0.95 18.08
N MET A 88 -16.14 0.30 17.68
CA MET A 88 -15.98 1.43 18.59
C MET A 88 -17.28 1.74 19.36
N TYR A 89 -18.42 1.80 18.65
CA TYR A 89 -19.72 2.04 19.28
C TYR A 89 -20.07 0.97 20.33
N TYR A 90 -19.89 -0.31 20.01
CA TYR A 90 -20.13 -1.38 20.98
C TYR A 90 -19.19 -1.33 22.19
N LYS A 91 -17.94 -0.89 21.99
CA LYS A 91 -16.96 -0.74 23.08
C LYS A 91 -17.31 0.39 24.03
N GLU A 92 -17.94 1.47 23.54
CA GLU A 92 -18.37 2.61 24.35
C GLU A 92 -19.68 2.35 25.12
N VAL A 93 -20.57 1.49 24.59
CA VAL A 93 -21.83 1.14 25.26
C VAL A 93 -21.65 0.07 26.36
N MET A 94 -20.62 -0.77 26.26
CA MET A 94 -20.35 -1.88 27.20
C MET A 94 -19.36 -1.52 28.33
N ASN A 95 -18.90 -0.27 28.39
CA ASN A 95 -17.92 0.23 29.36
C ASN A 95 -18.51 1.42 30.15
#